data_AF-A0A9W5AES9-F1
#
_entry.id   AF-A0A9W5AES9-F1
#
_cell.length_a   1.000
_cell.length_b   1.000
_cell.length_c   1.000
_cell.angle_alpha   90.00
_cell.angle_beta   90.00
_cell.angle_gamma   90.00
#
_symmetry.space_group_name_H-M   'P 1'
#
loop_
_entity.id
_entity.type
_entity.pdbx_description
1 polymer ?
#
loop_
_entity_poly.entity_id
_entity_poly.type
_entity_poly.pdbx_seq_one_letter_code
_entity_poly.pdbx_strand_id
1 'polypeptide(L)'
;MTDTSINSPARAAGVRGLAADPLAGFAHETLSVPQWQDARVIVRAPSAGDHLFHIRAIWAAAGVVPGEDNETVRAKLDAPGVDYTRASASLLVRTLFEQTEHGPRRVFSDDDVDMVAAAYGPAHAKLVARAIELGNLGEGAQERAKKPSRKRQTSVS
;
A
#
# COMPACT_ATOMS: atom_id res chain seq x y z
N MET A 1 -10.98 40.73 20.38
CA MET A 1 -11.22 39.34 19.95
C MET A 1 -10.08 38.95 19.03
N THR A 2 -9.10 38.22 19.56
CA THR A 2 -7.95 37.74 18.78
C THR A 2 -8.43 36.60 17.89
N ASP A 3 -8.38 36.84 16.59
CA ASP A 3 -8.69 35.88 15.54
C ASP A 3 -7.56 34.85 15.49
N THR A 4 -7.72 33.77 16.26
CA THR A 4 -6.85 32.59 16.19
C THR A 4 -7.19 31.84 14.90
N SER A 5 -6.75 32.37 13.77
CA SER A 5 -6.68 31.62 12.53
C SER A 5 -5.66 30.51 12.73
N ILE A 6 -6.18 29.31 12.98
CA ILE A 6 -5.43 28.06 12.98
C ILE A 6 -4.78 27.94 11.60
N ASN A 7 -3.49 28.24 11.56
CA ASN A 7 -2.68 28.14 10.36
C ASN A 7 -2.44 26.65 10.10
N SER A 8 -3.32 26.01 9.32
CA SER A 8 -3.10 24.64 8.87
C SER A 8 -1.75 24.55 8.15
N PRO A 9 -0.84 23.63 8.53
CA PRO A 9 0.51 23.54 7.96
C PRO A 9 0.51 23.33 6.43
N ALA A 10 -0.59 22.81 5.88
CA ALA A 10 -0.79 22.63 4.45
C ALA A 10 -0.83 23.94 3.63
N ARG A 11 -1.17 25.09 4.24
CA ARG A 11 -1.31 26.37 3.52
C ARG A 11 0.03 27.08 3.25
N ALA A 12 1.10 26.68 3.94
CA ALA A 12 2.43 27.29 3.81
C ALA A 12 3.36 26.54 2.83
N ALA A 13 3.03 25.32 2.43
CA ALA A 13 3.80 24.56 1.46
C ALA A 13 3.43 25.01 0.04
N GLY A 14 4.35 25.67 -0.67
CA GLY A 14 4.20 25.87 -2.12
C GLY A 14 4.06 24.54 -2.86
N VAL A 15 3.69 24.56 -4.15
CA VAL A 15 3.46 23.35 -4.97
C VAL A 15 4.60 22.33 -4.85
N ARG A 16 5.85 22.78 -4.73
CA ARG A 16 7.01 21.91 -4.49
C ARG A 16 6.89 21.09 -3.20
N GLY A 17 6.44 21.69 -2.11
CA GLY A 17 6.25 21.00 -0.83
C GLY A 17 5.11 20.00 -0.90
N LEU A 18 3.99 20.37 -1.54
CA LEU A 18 2.87 19.44 -1.78
C LEU A 18 3.29 18.26 -2.66
N ALA A 19 4.08 18.49 -3.71
CA ALA A 19 4.55 17.44 -4.61
C ALA A 19 5.67 16.56 -4.01
N ALA A 20 6.36 17.05 -2.98
CA ALA A 20 7.41 16.29 -2.27
C ALA A 20 6.84 15.42 -1.13
N ASP A 21 5.57 15.57 -0.79
CA ASP A 21 4.91 14.69 0.18
C ASP A 21 4.83 13.26 -0.41
N PRO A 22 5.36 12.23 0.30
CA PRO A 22 5.40 10.87 -0.20
C PRO A 22 4.01 10.25 -0.43
N LEU A 23 2.95 10.84 0.11
CA LEU A 23 1.57 10.40 -0.06
C LEU A 23 0.82 11.16 -1.18
N ALA A 24 1.31 12.31 -1.63
CA ALA A 24 0.55 13.22 -2.51
C ALA A 24 0.11 12.58 -3.84
N GLY A 25 0.91 11.64 -4.37
CA GLY A 25 0.61 10.94 -5.62
C GLY A 25 -0.28 9.70 -5.48
N PHE A 26 -0.73 9.36 -4.27
CA PHE A 26 -1.31 8.05 -3.99
C PHE A 26 -2.61 8.14 -3.19
N ALA A 27 -3.57 7.27 -3.50
CA ALA A 27 -4.68 7.03 -2.58
C ALA A 27 -4.11 6.49 -1.27
N HIS A 28 -4.59 6.99 -0.14
CA HIS A 28 -4.13 6.59 1.18
C HIS A 28 -5.24 6.79 2.22
N GLU A 29 -5.13 6.10 3.34
CA GLU A 29 -6.08 6.17 4.44
C GLU A 29 -5.37 6.03 5.79
N THR A 30 -5.82 6.79 6.78
CA THR A 30 -5.40 6.62 8.17
C THR A 30 -6.31 5.63 8.90
N LEU A 31 -5.71 4.62 9.52
CA LEU A 31 -6.40 3.56 10.26
C LEU A 31 -5.93 3.53 11.71
N SER A 32 -6.81 3.08 12.61
CA SER A 32 -6.43 2.66 13.96
C SER A 32 -6.19 1.15 13.97
N VAL A 33 -5.14 0.69 14.64
CA VAL A 33 -4.82 -0.74 14.78
C VAL A 33 -4.96 -1.14 16.25
N PRO A 34 -6.09 -1.73 16.68
CA PRO A 34 -6.33 -2.06 18.09
C PRO A 34 -5.29 -3.01 18.68
N GLN A 35 -4.78 -3.94 17.87
CA GLN A 35 -3.74 -4.89 18.28
C GLN A 35 -2.40 -4.21 18.60
N TRP A 36 -2.22 -2.97 18.16
CA TRP A 36 -1.02 -2.15 18.39
C TRP A 36 -1.34 -0.96 19.29
N GLN A 37 -2.13 -1.18 20.35
CA GLN A 37 -2.52 -0.15 21.32
C GLN A 37 -3.21 1.05 20.65
N ASP A 38 -4.10 0.76 19.69
CA ASP A 38 -4.80 1.76 18.88
C ASP A 38 -3.88 2.74 18.13
N ALA A 39 -2.66 2.30 17.78
CA ALA A 39 -1.75 3.07 16.97
C ALA A 39 -2.41 3.53 15.67
N ARG A 40 -2.19 4.81 15.34
CA ARG A 40 -2.67 5.44 14.10
C ARG A 40 -1.62 5.29 13.02
N VAL A 41 -1.94 4.53 11.99
CA VAL A 41 -1.07 4.29 10.84
C VAL A 41 -1.71 4.79 9.57
N ILE A 42 -0.90 5.07 8.56
CA ILE A 42 -1.35 5.46 7.22
C ILE A 42 -1.01 4.31 6.26
N VAL A 43 -2.02 3.80 5.56
CA VAL A 43 -1.82 2.83 4.49
C VAL A 43 -1.93 3.54 3.16
N ARG A 44 -0.95 3.35 2.28
CA ARG A 44 -0.88 3.96 0.96
C ARG A 44 -1.09 2.90 -0.14
N ALA A 45 -1.74 3.28 -1.23
CA ALA A 45 -1.76 2.49 -2.46
C ALA A 45 -0.33 2.18 -2.92
N PRO A 46 -0.04 0.93 -3.33
CA PRO A 46 1.27 0.59 -3.86
C PRO A 46 1.55 1.30 -5.18
N SER A 47 2.80 1.72 -5.35
CA SER A 47 3.35 2.14 -6.63
C SER A 47 3.66 0.94 -7.54
N ALA A 48 3.99 1.20 -8.80
CA ALA A 48 4.48 0.16 -9.70
C ALA A 48 5.76 -0.52 -9.18
N GLY A 49 6.64 0.23 -8.50
CA GLY A 49 7.85 -0.30 -7.89
C GLY A 49 7.56 -1.21 -6.69
N ASP A 50 6.56 -0.86 -5.88
CA ASP A 50 6.12 -1.67 -4.74
C ASP A 50 5.48 -2.98 -5.21
N HIS A 51 4.66 -2.89 -6.26
CA HIS A 51 4.05 -4.06 -6.89
C HIS A 51 5.10 -5.00 -7.51
N LEU A 52 6.12 -4.47 -8.20
CA LEU A 52 7.21 -5.29 -8.72
C LEU A 52 8.02 -5.96 -7.61
N PHE A 53 8.27 -5.27 -6.50
CA PHE A 53 8.95 -5.83 -5.34
C PHE A 53 8.13 -6.97 -4.72
N HIS A 54 6.81 -6.80 -4.61
CA HIS A 54 5.88 -7.82 -4.15
C HIS A 54 5.81 -9.04 -5.07
N ILE A 55 5.66 -8.86 -6.39
CA ILE A 55 5.61 -9.97 -7.35
C ILE A 55 6.90 -10.79 -7.34
N ARG A 56 8.07 -10.15 -7.20
CA ARG A 56 9.34 -10.87 -7.07
C ARG A 56 9.37 -11.77 -5.82
N ALA A 57 8.79 -11.31 -4.72
CA ALA A 57 8.67 -12.12 -3.51
C ALA A 57 7.67 -13.26 -3.66
N ILE A 58 6.55 -13.05 -4.39
CA ILE A 58 5.61 -14.12 -4.75
C ILE A 58 6.32 -15.19 -5.58
N TRP A 59 7.02 -14.79 -6.64
CA TRP A 59 7.75 -15.71 -7.52
C TRP A 59 8.82 -16.50 -6.79
N ALA A 60 9.56 -15.84 -5.90
CA ALA A 60 10.54 -16.51 -5.06
C ALA A 60 9.89 -17.56 -4.13
N ALA A 61 8.75 -17.23 -3.51
CA ALA A 61 8.02 -18.16 -2.65
C ALA A 61 7.48 -19.38 -3.42
N ALA A 62 6.96 -19.16 -4.62
CA ALA A 62 6.45 -20.21 -5.50
C ALA A 62 7.57 -20.99 -6.24
N GLY A 63 8.84 -20.61 -6.06
CA GLY A 63 9.97 -21.24 -6.76
C GLY A 63 9.95 -21.04 -8.27
N VAL A 64 9.37 -19.93 -8.76
CA VAL A 64 9.38 -19.56 -10.17
C VAL A 64 10.78 -19.17 -10.60
N VAL A 65 11.26 -19.71 -11.72
CA VAL A 65 12.57 -19.38 -12.28
C VAL A 65 12.43 -18.62 -13.61
N PRO A 66 13.39 -17.74 -13.97
CA PRO A 66 13.35 -17.03 -15.24
C PRO A 66 13.30 -17.98 -16.43
N GLY A 67 12.40 -17.70 -17.38
CA GLY A 67 12.26 -18.47 -18.62
C GLY A 67 11.21 -19.57 -18.57
N GLU A 68 10.56 -19.81 -17.42
CA GLU A 68 9.39 -20.68 -17.36
C GLU A 68 8.22 -20.10 -18.15
N ASP A 69 7.47 -20.98 -18.81
CA ASP A 69 6.25 -20.60 -19.50
C ASP A 69 5.13 -20.23 -18.51
N ASN A 70 4.11 -19.53 -19.00
CA ASN A 70 3.02 -19.02 -18.17
C ASN A 70 2.19 -20.12 -17.49
N GLU A 71 2.07 -21.31 -18.09
CA GLU A 71 1.29 -22.41 -17.52
C GLU A 71 2.04 -23.02 -16.33
N THR A 72 3.34 -23.23 -16.48
CA THR A 72 4.24 -23.66 -15.40
C THR A 72 4.24 -22.66 -14.24
N VAL A 73 4.38 -21.36 -14.55
CA VAL A 73 4.31 -20.30 -13.52
C VAL A 73 2.98 -20.35 -12.77
N ARG A 74 1.87 -20.47 -13.49
CA ARG A 74 0.54 -20.51 -12.88
C ARG A 74 0.35 -21.74 -11.99
N ALA A 75 0.78 -22.92 -12.45
CA ALA A 75 0.72 -24.15 -11.67
C ALA A 75 1.51 -24.04 -10.36
N LYS A 76 2.67 -23.38 -10.37
CA LYS A 76 3.46 -23.11 -9.15
C LYS A 76 2.78 -22.12 -8.22
N LEU A 77 2.19 -21.07 -8.76
CA LEU A 77 1.47 -20.07 -7.96
C LEU A 77 0.24 -20.67 -7.27
N ASP A 78 -0.47 -21.57 -7.95
CA ASP A 78 -1.68 -22.23 -7.46
C ASP A 78 -1.39 -23.48 -6.61
N ALA A 79 -0.12 -23.86 -6.44
CA ALA A 79 0.27 -25.06 -5.71
C ALA A 79 -0.13 -24.97 -4.22
N PRO A 80 -0.72 -26.03 -3.63
CA PRO A 80 -1.09 -26.02 -2.23
C PRO A 80 0.15 -25.96 -1.33
N GLY A 81 0.03 -25.22 -0.23
CA GLY A 81 1.08 -25.15 0.80
C GLY A 81 2.20 -24.13 0.53
N VAL A 82 2.13 -23.35 -0.55
CA VAL A 82 3.05 -22.21 -0.75
C VAL A 82 2.74 -21.12 0.29
N ASP A 83 3.78 -20.72 1.03
CA ASP A 83 3.67 -19.64 2.02
C ASP A 83 4.02 -18.28 1.40
N TYR A 84 2.99 -17.44 1.22
CA TYR A 84 3.13 -16.08 0.71
C TYR A 84 3.25 -15.01 1.81
N THR A 85 3.48 -15.41 3.06
CA THR A 85 3.63 -14.48 4.20
C THR A 85 4.74 -13.47 3.95
N ARG A 86 5.91 -13.93 3.51
CA ARG A 86 7.04 -13.05 3.19
C ARG A 86 6.71 -12.06 2.07
N ALA A 87 5.99 -12.51 1.04
CA ALA A 87 5.54 -11.63 -0.03
C ALA A 87 4.54 -10.58 0.46
N SER A 88 3.62 -10.97 1.35
CA SER A 88 2.66 -10.03 1.93
C SER A 88 3.36 -8.99 2.82
N ALA A 89 4.34 -9.42 3.64
CA ALA A 89 5.20 -8.53 4.40
C ALA A 89 5.98 -7.56 3.49
N SER A 90 6.48 -8.03 2.34
CA SER A 90 7.22 -7.20 1.39
C SER A 90 6.38 -6.07 0.81
N LEU A 91 5.07 -6.26 0.67
CA LEU A 91 4.16 -5.18 0.27
C LEU A 91 3.88 -4.23 1.44
N LEU A 92 3.70 -4.77 2.66
CA LEU A 92 3.42 -3.97 3.85
C LEU A 92 4.54 -2.99 4.18
N VAL A 93 5.81 -3.44 4.14
CA VAL A 93 6.96 -2.58 4.49
C VAL A 93 7.07 -1.33 3.61
N ARG A 94 6.51 -1.37 2.40
CA ARG A 94 6.50 -0.25 1.44
C ARG A 94 5.23 0.58 1.42
N THR A 95 4.15 0.09 2.04
CA THR A 95 2.82 0.71 2.01
C THR A 95 2.35 1.20 3.38
N LEU A 96 3.03 0.84 4.47
CA LEU A 96 2.73 1.31 5.82
C LEU A 96 3.57 2.54 6.19
N PHE A 97 2.89 3.61 6.57
CA PHE A 97 3.45 4.89 6.95
C PHE A 97 2.96 5.29 8.34
N GLU A 98 3.74 6.11 9.01
CA GLU A 98 3.36 6.85 10.21
C GLU A 98 3.42 8.36 9.94
N GLN A 99 2.67 9.12 10.72
CA GLN A 99 2.79 10.57 10.71
C GLN A 99 3.89 10.99 11.68
N THR A 100 4.94 11.66 11.17
CA THR A 100 6.00 12.25 12.00
C THR A 100 5.89 13.77 12.01
N GLU A 101 6.70 14.44 12.84
CA GLU A 101 6.83 15.90 12.83
C GLU A 101 7.35 16.45 11.49
N HIS A 102 8.05 15.63 10.71
CA HIS A 102 8.59 15.96 9.40
C HIS A 102 7.69 15.51 8.23
N GLY A 103 6.47 15.06 8.53
CA GLY A 103 5.55 14.52 7.53
C GLY A 103 5.44 13.00 7.57
N PRO A 104 4.66 12.41 6.65
CA PRO A 104 4.49 10.97 6.57
C PRO A 104 5.81 10.27 6.24
N ARG A 105 6.12 9.18 6.95
CA ARG A 105 7.32 8.37 6.72
C ARG A 105 6.97 6.89 6.72
N ARG A 106 7.64 6.10 5.87
CA ARG A 106 7.54 4.63 5.95
C ARG A 106 7.97 4.16 7.34
N VAL A 107 7.17 3.28 7.93
CA VAL A 107 7.48 2.65 9.23
C VAL A 107 8.69 1.72 9.09
N PHE A 108 8.79 1.03 7.95
CA PHE A 108 9.80 0.02 7.69
C PHE A 108 10.63 0.36 6.45
N SER A 109 11.87 -0.11 6.44
CA SER A 109 12.73 -0.19 5.26
C SER A 109 12.50 -1.48 4.49
N ASP A 110 13.18 -1.66 3.36
CA ASP A 110 13.10 -2.91 2.59
C ASP A 110 13.86 -4.06 3.26
N ASP A 111 14.83 -3.77 4.14
CA ASP A 111 15.61 -4.78 4.86
C ASP A 111 14.82 -5.42 6.02
N ASP A 112 13.70 -4.79 6.40
CA ASP A 112 12.84 -5.24 7.51
C ASP A 112 11.85 -6.35 7.12
N VAL A 113 11.86 -6.81 5.86
CA VAL A 113 10.87 -7.78 5.35
C VAL A 113 10.83 -9.05 6.18
N ASP A 114 12.00 -9.63 6.51
CA ASP A 114 12.05 -10.91 7.23
C ASP A 114 11.58 -10.76 8.69
N MET A 115 11.86 -9.61 9.32
CA MET A 115 11.36 -9.28 10.65
C MET A 115 9.83 -9.14 10.65
N VAL A 116 9.26 -8.41 9.68
CA VAL A 116 7.81 -8.24 9.56
C VAL A 116 7.13 -9.56 9.19
N ALA A 117 7.75 -10.39 8.37
CA ALA A 117 7.24 -11.72 8.02
C ALA A 117 7.19 -12.63 9.25
N ALA A 118 8.21 -12.61 10.11
CA ALA A 118 8.24 -13.41 11.34
C ALA A 118 7.14 -13.00 12.34
N ALA A 119 6.77 -11.71 12.37
CA ALA A 119 5.69 -11.20 13.21
C ALA A 119 4.30 -11.22 12.53
N TYR A 120 4.22 -11.71 11.29
CA TYR A 120 3.04 -11.51 10.46
C TYR A 120 1.80 -12.18 11.04
N GLY A 121 0.65 -11.53 10.88
CA GLY A 121 -0.60 -11.98 11.49
C GLY A 121 -1.81 -11.20 11.00
N PRO A 122 -2.99 -11.39 11.61
CA PRO A 122 -4.25 -10.84 11.09
C PRO A 122 -4.29 -9.32 10.97
N ALA A 123 -3.62 -8.58 11.87
CA ALA A 123 -3.52 -7.12 11.77
C ALA A 123 -2.73 -6.70 10.52
N HIS A 124 -1.57 -7.32 10.28
CA HIS A 124 -0.74 -7.11 9.08
C HIS A 124 -1.53 -7.42 7.80
N ALA A 125 -2.23 -8.55 7.77
CA ALA A 125 -3.03 -8.97 6.62
C ALA A 125 -4.12 -7.95 6.25
N LYS A 126 -4.80 -7.35 7.25
CA LYS A 126 -5.80 -6.31 7.01
C LYS A 126 -5.18 -5.06 6.37
N LEU A 127 -3.99 -4.66 6.81
CA LEU A 127 -3.30 -3.50 6.27
C LEU A 127 -2.82 -3.76 4.83
N VAL A 128 -2.30 -4.96 4.55
CA VAL A 128 -1.92 -5.38 3.19
C VAL A 128 -3.13 -5.40 2.26
N ALA A 129 -4.23 -6.01 2.69
CA ALA A 129 -5.48 -6.03 1.93
C ALA A 129 -5.94 -4.60 1.61
N ARG A 130 -5.85 -3.69 2.59
CA ARG A 130 -6.21 -2.30 2.37
C ARG A 130 -5.32 -1.59 1.35
N ALA A 131 -4.01 -1.84 1.38
CA ALA A 131 -3.09 -1.30 0.37
C ALA A 131 -3.48 -1.77 -1.05
N ILE A 132 -3.79 -3.06 -1.20
CA ILE A 132 -4.23 -3.66 -2.47
C ILE A 132 -5.54 -3.03 -2.96
N GLU A 133 -6.52 -2.84 -2.06
CA GLU A 133 -7.78 -2.16 -2.37
C GLU A 133 -7.55 -0.72 -2.85
N LEU A 134 -6.73 0.06 -2.13
CA LEU A 134 -6.40 1.44 -2.49
C LEU A 134 -5.69 1.53 -3.85
N GLY A 135 -4.85 0.53 -4.18
CA GLY A 135 -4.18 0.42 -5.47
C GLY A 135 -5.05 -0.13 -6.60
N ASN A 136 -6.30 -0.51 -6.33
CA ASN A 136 -7.15 -1.24 -7.25
C ASN A 136 -6.47 -2.50 -7.84
N LEU A 137 -5.61 -3.19 -7.06
CA LEU A 137 -4.84 -4.34 -7.53
C LEU A 137 -5.53 -5.70 -7.33
N GLY A 138 -6.72 -5.72 -6.72
CA GLY A 138 -7.52 -6.95 -6.54
C GLY A 138 -8.16 -7.45 -7.83
N GLU A 139 -8.74 -8.66 -7.79
CA GLU A 139 -9.41 -9.30 -8.93
C GLU A 139 -10.43 -8.38 -9.61
N GLY A 140 -10.37 -8.29 -10.94
CA GLY A 140 -11.21 -7.37 -11.74
C GLY A 140 -10.63 -5.95 -11.92
N ALA A 141 -9.41 -5.69 -11.44
CA ALA A 141 -8.68 -4.43 -11.67
C ALA A 141 -8.69 -3.96 -13.13
N GLN A 142 -8.39 -4.87 -14.06
CA GLN A 142 -8.37 -4.59 -15.48
C GLN A 142 -9.76 -4.28 -16.05
N GLU A 143 -10.81 -4.91 -15.53
CA GLU A 143 -12.18 -4.63 -15.98
C GLU A 143 -12.68 -3.28 -15.44
N ARG A 144 -12.31 -2.93 -14.21
CA ARG A 144 -12.57 -1.61 -13.62
C ARG A 144 -11.80 -0.50 -14.34
N ALA A 145 -10.55 -0.74 -14.73
CA ALA A 145 -9.75 0.21 -15.51
C ALA A 145 -10.32 0.46 -16.92
N LYS A 146 -10.99 -0.54 -17.52
CA LYS A 146 -11.66 -0.44 -18.83
C LYS A 146 -13.01 0.29 -18.78
N LYS A 147 -13.65 0.43 -17.61
CA LYS A 147 -14.90 1.18 -17.46
C LYS A 147 -14.57 2.65 -17.20
N PRO A 148 -14.85 3.59 -18.13
CA PRO A 148 -14.60 5.00 -17.87
C PRO A 148 -15.41 5.43 -16.64
N SER A 149 -14.71 6.05 -15.68
CA SER A 149 -15.29 6.56 -14.44
C SER A 149 -16.55 7.38 -14.75
N ARG A 150 -17.70 6.85 -14.33
CA ARG A 150 -19.02 7.40 -14.63
C ARG A 150 -19.06 8.82 -14.05
N LYS A 151 -19.23 9.83 -14.92
CA LYS A 151 -19.27 11.26 -14.57
C LYS A 151 -20.05 11.49 -13.27
N ARG A 152 -19.42 12.17 -12.29
CA ARG A 152 -20.15 12.84 -11.21
C ARG A 152 -21.17 13.76 -11.89
N GLN A 153 -22.47 13.47 -11.74
CA GLN A 153 -23.51 14.45 -11.99
C GLN A 153 -23.28 15.58 -10.99
N THR A 154 -22.79 16.71 -11.50
CA THR A 154 -22.89 18.00 -10.83
C THR A 154 -24.36 18.36 -10.76
N SER A 155 -24.99 18.12 -9.62
CA SER A 155 -26.24 18.79 -9.27
C SER A 155 -25.86 20.19 -8.82
N VAL A 156 -26.02 21.16 -9.71
CA VAL A 156 -26.10 22.58 -9.36
C VAL A 156 -27.52 23.02 -9.71
N SER A 157 -28.12 23.73 -8.76
CA SER A 157 -29.45 24.37 -8.71
C SER A 157 -30.49 23.58 -7.92
#